data_AF-K7RNB8-F1
#
_entry.id   AF-K7RNB8-F1
#
_cell.length_a   1.000
_cell.length_b   1.000
_cell.length_c   1.000
_cell.angle_alpha   90.00
_cell.angle_beta   90.00
_cell.angle_gamma   90.00
#
_symmetry.space_group_name_H-M   'P 1'
#
loop_
_entity.id
_entity.type
_entity.pdbx_description
1 polymer ?
#
loop_
_entity_poly.entity_id
_entity_poly.type
_entity_poly.pdbx_seq_one_letter_code
_entity_poly.pdbx_strand_id
1 'polypeptide(L)' 'MWIAETGCAEDPGHDKGAWWRQALRALGDDFPAVEALVLFDADKERDWRADSSPGALAGLREGLSAVAGG' A
#
# COMPACT_ATOMS: atom_id res chain seq x y z
N MET A 1 8.14 8.36 -13.02
CA MET A 1 6.81 7.77 -13.40
C MET A 1 5.88 7.78 -12.19
N TRP A 2 4.57 7.99 -12.37
CA TRP A 2 3.59 8.02 -11.28
C TRP A 2 2.60 6.86 -11.40
N ILE A 3 2.32 6.20 -10.29
CA ILE A 3 1.16 5.32 -10.14
C ILE A 3 0.04 6.18 -9.53
N ALA A 4 -0.85 6.67 -10.39
CA ALA A 4 -1.84 7.68 -10.02
C ALA A 4 -2.98 7.16 -9.13
N GLU A 5 -3.23 5.85 -9.13
CA GLU A 5 -4.16 5.19 -8.23
C GLU A 5 -3.61 3.81 -7.87
N THR A 6 -3.59 3.50 -6.57
CA THR A 6 -3.25 2.19 -6.02
C THR A 6 -4.22 1.86 -4.90
N GLY A 7 -4.60 0.60 -4.79
CA GLY A 7 -5.39 0.09 -3.68
C GLY A 7 -5.34 -1.41 -3.60
N CYS A 8 -5.54 -1.93 -2.40
CA CYS A 8 -5.79 -3.33 -2.12
C CYS A 8 -7.02 -3.38 -1.22
N ALA A 9 -7.90 -4.36 -1.40
CA ALA A 9 -9.09 -4.50 -0.58
C ALA A 9 -8.98 -5.74 0.30
N GLU A 10 -9.73 -5.74 1.41
CA GLU A 10 -9.77 -6.85 2.36
C GLU A 10 -10.42 -8.08 1.71
N ASP A 11 -9.75 -9.22 1.76
CA ASP A 11 -10.20 -10.47 1.12
C ASP A 11 -9.91 -11.66 2.05
N PRO A 12 -10.86 -12.58 2.30
CA PRO A 12 -10.60 -13.78 3.07
C PRO A 12 -9.37 -14.55 2.59
N GLY A 13 -8.47 -14.89 3.51
CA GLY A 13 -7.22 -15.60 3.22
C GLY A 13 -6.07 -14.72 2.74
N HIS A 14 -6.26 -13.40 2.65
CA HIS A 14 -5.22 -12.45 2.29
C HIS A 14 -4.96 -11.45 3.44
N ASP A 15 -3.77 -10.86 3.45
CA ASP A 15 -3.36 -9.85 4.44
C ASP A 15 -3.00 -8.55 3.71
N LYS A 16 -3.88 -7.56 3.81
CA LYS A 16 -3.68 -6.23 3.21
C LYS A 16 -2.50 -5.48 3.82
N GLY A 17 -2.19 -5.70 5.11
CA GLY A 17 -1.01 -5.14 5.75
C GLY A 17 0.29 -5.76 5.23
N ALA A 18 0.31 -7.06 4.96
CA ALA A 18 1.42 -7.71 4.25
C ALA A 18 1.57 -7.19 2.82
N TRP A 19 0.46 -6.99 2.11
CA TRP A 19 0.45 -6.43 0.76
C TRP A 19 1.11 -5.05 0.73
N TRP A 20 0.78 -4.15 1.66
CA TRP A 20 1.41 -2.82 1.74
C TRP A 20 2.92 -2.87 1.94
N ARG A 21 3.39 -3.72 2.86
CA ARG A 21 4.83 -3.89 3.13
C ARG A 21 5.58 -4.39 1.89
N GLN A 22 4.98 -5.34 1.17
CA GLN A 22 5.56 -5.88 -0.06
C GLN A 22 5.53 -4.87 -1.20
N ALA A 23 4.40 -4.18 -1.42
CA ALA A 23 4.25 -3.19 -2.47
C ALA A 23 5.27 -2.05 -2.32
N LEU A 24 5.42 -1.50 -1.11
CA LEU A 24 6.35 -0.41 -0.85
C LEU A 24 7.81 -0.83 -0.92
N ARG A 25 8.15 -2.07 -0.54
CA ARG A 25 9.48 -2.65 -0.77
C ARG A 25 9.79 -2.75 -2.27
N ALA A 26 8.86 -3.29 -3.05
CA ALA A 26 9.03 -3.50 -4.48
C ALA A 26 9.23 -2.18 -5.25
N LEU A 27 8.69 -1.06 -4.77
CA LEU A 27 8.97 0.25 -5.37
C LEU A 27 10.46 0.59 -5.40
N GLY A 28 11.20 0.27 -4.33
CA GLY A 28 12.65 0.48 -4.26
C GLY A 28 13.44 -0.60 -4.99
N ASP A 29 13.06 -1.86 -4.82
CA ASP A 29 13.83 -3.00 -5.30
C ASP A 29 13.62 -3.27 -6.82
N ASP A 30 12.38 -3.15 -7.30
CA ASP A 30 11.97 -3.63 -8.62
C ASP A 30 11.51 -2.51 -9.58
N PHE A 31 11.06 -1.36 -9.04
CA PHE A 31 10.47 -0.28 -9.83
C PHE A 31 11.17 1.09 -9.66
N PRO A 32 12.48 1.21 -9.94
CA PRO A 32 13.26 2.43 -9.66
C PRO A 32 12.82 3.67 -10.46
N ALA A 33 12.01 3.50 -11.51
CA ALA A 33 11.45 4.62 -12.28
C ALA A 33 10.16 5.20 -11.67
N VAL A 34 9.57 4.55 -10.65
CA VAL A 34 8.39 5.05 -9.94
C VAL A 34 8.83 6.09 -8.93
N GLU A 35 8.38 7.32 -9.11
CA GLU A 35 8.70 8.47 -8.25
C GLU A 35 7.59 8.77 -7.25
N ALA A 36 6.36 8.34 -7.54
CA ALA A 36 5.21 8.55 -6.69
C ALA A 36 4.19 7.41 -6.84
N LEU A 37 3.57 7.08 -5.71
CA LEU A 37 2.42 6.19 -5.62
C LEU A 37 1.32 6.91 -4.85
N VAL A 38 0.15 6.99 -5.46
CA VAL A 38 -1.02 7.68 -4.90
C VAL A 38 -2.05 6.63 -4.49
N LEU A 39 -2.40 6.62 -3.21
CA LEU A 39 -3.44 5.74 -2.68
C LEU A 39 -4.84 6.25 -3.07
N PHE A 40 -5.65 5.36 -3.61
CA PHE A 40 -7.09 5.55 -3.73
C PHE A 40 -7.79 5.23 -2.40
N ASP A 41 -7.93 6.23 -1.54
CA ASP A 41 -8.48 6.10 -0.19
C ASP A 41 -10.01 6.33 -0.18
N ALA A 42 -10.78 5.28 -0.48
CA ALA A 42 -12.24 5.37 -0.48
C ALA A 42 -12.92 4.04 -0.17
N ASP A 43 -14.08 4.12 0.48
CA ASP A 43 -15.03 3.00 0.59
C ASP A 43 -16.01 3.10 -0.57
N LYS A 44 -15.90 2.18 -1.55
CA LYS A 44 -16.74 2.17 -2.77
C LYS A 44 -17.19 0.74 -3.11
N GLU A 45 -16.83 0.23 -4.29
CA GLU A 45 -17.17 -1.13 -4.73
C GLU A 45 -16.52 -2.18 -3.82
N ARG A 46 -15.39 -1.82 -3.19
CA ARG A 46 -14.77 -2.50 -2.06
C ARG A 46 -14.23 -1.45 -1.08
N ASP A 47 -13.84 -1.89 0.11
CA ASP A 47 -13.13 -1.04 1.06
C ASP A 47 -11.64 -0.91 0.67
N TRP A 48 -11.32 0.16 -0.07
CA TRP A 48 -9.96 0.47 -0.51
C TRP A 48 -9.16 1.25 0.51
N ARG A 49 -9.80 1.74 1.59
CA ARG A 49 -9.19 2.68 2.53
C ARG A 49 -7.91 2.15 3.14
N ALA A 50 -6.98 3.04 3.47
CA ALA A 50 -5.78 2.67 4.24
C ALA A 50 -6.14 2.02 5.58
N ASP A 51 -7.24 2.45 6.19
CA ASP A 51 -7.68 2.07 7.53
C ASP A 51 -8.88 1.10 7.53
N SER A 52 -9.07 0.34 6.46
CA SER A 52 -10.08 -0.74 6.39
C SER A 52 -9.96 -1.79 7.50
N SER A 53 -8.75 -1.92 8.08
CA SER A 53 -8.50 -2.67 9.30
C SER A 53 -7.27 -2.14 10.06
N PRO A 54 -7.12 -2.44 11.36
CA PRO A 54 -5.91 -2.09 12.11
C PRO A 54 -4.63 -2.67 11.48
N GLY A 55 -4.71 -3.89 10.92
CA GLY A 55 -3.59 -4.56 10.25
C GLY A 55 -3.19 -3.87 8.93
N ALA A 56 -4.18 -3.47 8.12
CA ALA A 56 -3.92 -2.71 6.89
C ALA A 56 -3.19 -1.39 7.17
N LEU A 57 -3.68 -0.62 8.16
CA LEU A 57 -3.07 0.67 8.51
C LEU A 57 -1.66 0.50 9.10
N ALA A 58 -1.45 -0.51 9.94
CA ALA A 58 -0.14 -0.83 10.48
C ALA A 58 0.87 -1.18 9.37
N GLY A 59 0.49 -2.07 8.45
CA GLY A 59 1.36 -2.47 7.34
C GLY A 59 1.72 -1.32 6.39
N LEU A 60 0.77 -0.42 6.11
CA LEU A 60 1.04 0.80 5.34
C LEU A 60 2.07 1.69 6.04
N ARG A 61 1.89 1.96 7.33
CA ARG A 61 2.81 2.79 8.13
C ARG A 61 4.21 2.18 8.21
N GLU A 62 4.31 0.87 8.41
CA GLU A 62 5.57 0.14 8.44
C GLU A 62 6.31 0.25 7.09
N GLY A 63 5.60 0.01 5.97
CA GLY A 63 6.19 0.13 4.64
C GLY A 63 6.64 1.56 4.32
N LEU A 64 5.84 2.58 4.67
CA LEU A 64 6.21 3.98 4.44
C LEU A 64 7.44 4.39 5.25
N SER A 65 7.53 3.93 6.50
CA SER A 65 8.70 4.19 7.36
C SER A 65 9.97 3.58 6.79
N ALA A 66 9.86 2.40 6.17
CA ALA A 66 10.99 1.74 5.51
C ALA A 66 11.46 2.48 4.25
N VAL A 67 10.55 3.08 3.49
CA VAL A 67 10.88 3.89 2.30
C VAL A 67 11.45 5.26 2.70
N ALA A 68 10.91 5.89 3.74
CA ALA A 68 11.34 7.23 4.17
C ALA A 68 12.67 7.27 4.92
N GLY A 69 13.12 6.12 5.45
CA GLY A 69 14.40 5.99 6.15
C GLY A 69 15.58 5.56 5.26
N GLY A 70 15.35 5.39 3.96
CA GLY A 70 16.36 5.01 2.95
C GLY A 70 16.99 6.19 2.23
#